data_AF-F0VZ28-F1
#
_entry.id   AF-F0VZ28-F1
#
_cell.length_a   1.000
_cell.length_b   1.000
_cell.length_c   1.000
_cell.angle_alpha   90.00
_cell.angle_beta   90.00
_cell.angle_gamma   90.00
#
_symmetry.space_group_name_H-M   'P 1'
#
loop_
_entity.id
_entity.type
_entity.pdbx_description
1 polymer ?
#
loop_
_entity_poly.entity_id
_entity_poly.type
_entity_poly.pdbx_seq_one_letter_code
_entity_poly.pdbx_strand_id
1 'polypeptide(L)'
;MDLSLDESTKKTLEKELGLAEATVLRLRAQLGYSLSSHLTSRSTSFEQMTQEVLEMRQLLQSTEQRKLDETRALHRKATKYRSQKIFLANQLKRLQFQAQEQISIALAEASEARMAYKRLHTQKELLLAQIETLIQVKRVTDNLQIDRQSPRLDETRSVNVACEPSTSVPYTLVEEDVALLQGEVCVHRLDISCRGHTASSTESHRERLIAFLRKYDPTRIDQVDEMLHNYRGVESLLFESLRLKYQLPNSGTVD
;
A
#
# COMPACT_ATOMS: atom_id res chain seq x y z
N MET A 1 -65.33 36.41 -47.39
CA MET A 1 -64.56 37.45 -46.67
C MET A 1 -63.99 36.75 -45.44
N ASP A 2 -62.92 35.98 -45.61
CA ASP A 2 -62.26 35.29 -44.49
C ASP A 2 -61.27 36.26 -43.85
N LEU A 3 -61.66 36.80 -42.69
CA LEU A 3 -60.82 37.63 -41.85
C LEU A 3 -59.86 36.70 -41.08
N SER A 4 -58.70 36.42 -41.69
CA SER A 4 -57.56 35.82 -40.98
C SER A 4 -57.08 36.79 -39.91
N LEU A 5 -57.49 36.60 -38.65
CA LEU A 5 -56.93 37.34 -37.52
C LEU A 5 -55.47 36.93 -37.30
N ASP A 6 -54.61 37.93 -37.06
CA ASP A 6 -53.22 37.69 -36.69
C ASP A 6 -53.11 36.85 -35.41
N GLU A 7 -52.21 35.87 -35.40
CA GLU A 7 -51.98 34.95 -34.28
C GLU A 7 -51.67 35.69 -32.95
N SER A 8 -51.09 36.89 -33.03
CA SER A 8 -50.87 37.77 -31.87
C SER A 8 -52.17 38.29 -31.27
N THR A 9 -53.09 38.77 -32.14
CA THR A 9 -54.40 39.28 -31.73
C THR A 9 -55.29 38.17 -31.18
N LYS A 10 -55.21 36.98 -31.78
CA LYS A 10 -55.87 35.78 -31.28
C LYS A 10 -55.40 35.41 -29.87
N LYS A 11 -54.08 35.37 -29.64
CA LYS A 11 -53.51 35.11 -28.31
C LYS A 11 -53.88 36.15 -27.26
N THR A 12 -53.95 37.43 -27.63
CA THR A 12 -54.41 38.48 -26.71
C THR A 12 -55.88 38.29 -26.34
N LEU A 13 -56.72 37.97 -27.31
CA LEU A 13 -58.15 37.72 -27.07
C LEU A 13 -58.37 36.45 -26.24
N GLU A 14 -57.61 35.38 -26.48
CA GLU A 14 -57.64 34.16 -25.66
C GLU A 14 -57.27 34.45 -24.20
N LYS A 15 -56.24 35.29 -23.98
CA LYS A 15 -55.83 35.72 -22.64
C LYS A 15 -56.92 36.56 -21.95
N GLU A 16 -57.50 37.53 -22.65
CA GLU A 16 -58.57 38.38 -22.11
C GLU A 16 -59.84 37.58 -21.80
N LEU A 17 -60.20 36.65 -22.68
CA LEU A 17 -61.32 35.73 -22.46
C LEU A 17 -61.09 34.87 -21.22
N GLY A 18 -59.89 34.28 -21.07
CA GLY A 18 -59.56 33.49 -19.89
C GLY A 18 -59.62 34.29 -18.58
N LEU A 19 -59.20 35.56 -18.60
CA LEU A 19 -59.33 36.46 -17.44
C LEU A 19 -60.80 36.77 -17.12
N ALA A 20 -61.63 37.03 -18.13
CA ALA A 20 -63.06 37.27 -17.95
C ALA A 20 -63.76 36.02 -17.40
N GLU A 21 -63.45 34.83 -17.94
CA GLU A 21 -64.01 33.57 -17.45
C GLU A 21 -63.61 33.29 -15.99
N ALA A 22 -62.34 33.54 -15.63
CA ALA A 22 -61.86 33.39 -14.26
C ALA A 22 -62.54 34.37 -13.28
N THR A 23 -62.81 35.61 -13.71
CA THR A 23 -63.54 36.58 -12.87
C THR A 23 -64.99 36.17 -12.68
N VAL A 24 -65.66 35.66 -13.71
CA VAL A 24 -67.03 35.12 -13.62
C VAL A 24 -67.10 33.92 -12.67
N LEU A 25 -66.16 32.98 -12.78
CA LEU A 25 -66.09 31.82 -11.87
C LEU A 25 -65.89 32.25 -10.42
N ARG A 26 -65.03 33.25 -10.18
CA ARG A 26 -64.79 33.80 -8.84
C ARG A 26 -66.03 34.45 -8.25
N LEU A 27 -66.72 35.30 -9.00
CA LEU A 27 -67.95 35.96 -8.55
C LEU A 27 -69.06 34.94 -8.30
N ARG A 28 -69.18 33.94 -9.18
CA ARG A 28 -70.13 32.82 -9.03
C ARG A 28 -69.88 32.04 -7.74
N ALA A 29 -68.61 31.78 -7.40
CA ALA A 29 -68.22 31.13 -6.15
C ALA A 29 -68.54 31.99 -4.91
N GLN A 30 -68.29 33.31 -4.97
CA GLN A 30 -68.61 34.25 -3.89
C GLN A 30 -70.12 34.31 -3.62
N LEU A 31 -70.94 34.15 -4.66
CA LEU A 31 -72.39 34.10 -4.56
C LEU A 31 -72.93 32.70 -4.23
N GLY A 32 -72.06 31.71 -4.00
CA GLY A 32 -72.44 30.35 -3.58
C GLY A 32 -73.07 29.48 -4.68
N TYR A 33 -73.01 29.90 -5.95
CA TYR A 33 -73.53 29.10 -7.06
C TYR A 33 -72.56 27.98 -7.43
N SER A 34 -73.10 26.81 -7.82
CA SER A 34 -72.28 25.68 -8.28
C SER A 34 -71.43 26.05 -9.51
N LEU A 35 -70.15 25.68 -9.46
CA LEU A 35 -69.18 25.85 -10.54
C LEU A 35 -69.14 24.64 -11.50
N SER A 36 -69.88 23.56 -11.19
CA SER A 36 -69.80 22.27 -11.87
C SER A 36 -70.24 22.28 -13.35
N SER A 37 -70.96 23.31 -13.80
CA SER A 37 -71.42 23.41 -15.20
C SER A 37 -70.44 24.12 -16.13
N HIS A 38 -69.54 24.96 -15.58
CA HIS A 38 -68.62 25.79 -16.36
C HIS A 38 -67.20 25.20 -16.46
N LEU A 39 -66.86 24.27 -15.58
CA LEU A 39 -65.54 23.61 -15.58
C LEU A 39 -65.45 22.41 -16.54
N THR A 40 -66.60 21.93 -17.06
CA THR A 40 -66.73 20.59 -17.65
C THR A 40 -67.11 20.59 -19.13
N SER A 41 -67.47 21.74 -19.73
CA SER A 41 -68.06 21.79 -21.08
C SER A 41 -67.28 22.59 -22.13
N ARG A 42 -66.19 23.31 -21.79
CA ARG A 42 -65.41 24.10 -22.77
C ARG A 42 -63.89 23.95 -22.65
N SER A 43 -63.41 23.21 -21.66
CA SER A 43 -62.05 23.27 -21.15
C SER A 43 -61.26 22.00 -21.44
N THR A 44 -61.44 21.35 -22.59
CA THR A 44 -60.67 20.15 -22.94
C THR A 44 -59.16 20.39 -22.77
N SER A 45 -58.67 21.56 -23.17
CA SER A 45 -57.26 21.94 -23.02
C SER A 45 -56.83 22.17 -21.55
N PHE A 46 -57.69 22.76 -20.71
CA PHE A 46 -57.38 22.94 -19.29
C PHE A 46 -57.47 21.62 -18.52
N GLU A 47 -58.47 20.79 -18.82
CA GLU A 47 -58.61 19.45 -18.27
C GLU A 47 -57.44 18.56 -18.70
N GLN A 48 -57.02 18.62 -19.96
CA GLN A 48 -55.78 18.00 -20.46
C GLN A 48 -54.55 18.50 -19.71
N MET A 49 -54.38 19.82 -19.54
CA MET A 49 -53.25 20.37 -18.79
C MET A 49 -53.25 19.89 -17.32
N THR A 50 -54.41 19.80 -16.67
CA THR A 50 -54.48 19.29 -15.30
C THR A 50 -54.14 17.80 -15.20
N GLN A 51 -54.55 17.00 -16.19
CA GLN A 51 -54.18 15.59 -16.29
C GLN A 51 -52.68 15.43 -16.56
N GLU A 52 -52.13 16.18 -17.51
CA GLU A 52 -50.69 16.19 -17.83
C GLU A 52 -49.84 16.58 -16.62
N VAL A 53 -50.24 17.61 -15.87
CA VAL A 53 -49.52 18.04 -14.65
C VAL A 53 -49.60 16.98 -13.55
N LEU A 54 -50.73 16.29 -13.40
CA LEU A 54 -50.89 15.20 -12.44
C LEU A 54 -50.00 14.00 -12.82
N GLU A 55 -49.99 13.62 -14.09
CA GLU A 55 -49.16 12.54 -14.63
C GLU A 55 -47.67 12.87 -14.47
N MET A 56 -47.26 14.11 -14.80
CA MET A 56 -45.90 14.59 -14.61
C MET A 56 -45.47 14.49 -13.15
N ARG A 57 -46.34 14.89 -12.21
CA ARG A 57 -46.08 14.78 -10.78
C ARG A 57 -45.92 13.33 -10.33
N GLN A 58 -46.78 12.42 -10.80
CA GLN A 58 -46.67 10.99 -10.47
C GLN A 58 -45.38 10.37 -11.02
N LEU A 59 -45.00 10.74 -12.24
CA LEU A 59 -43.75 10.28 -12.84
C LEU A 59 -42.56 10.76 -12.02
N LEU A 60 -42.50 12.06 -11.71
CA LEU A 60 -41.45 12.63 -10.86
C LEU A 60 -41.38 11.90 -9.52
N GLN A 61 -42.51 11.74 -8.83
CA GLN A 61 -42.58 11.01 -7.57
C GLN A 61 -42.06 9.56 -7.70
N SER A 62 -42.42 8.85 -8.76
CA SER A 62 -41.91 7.50 -9.01
C SER A 62 -40.41 7.47 -9.26
N THR A 63 -39.86 8.47 -9.96
CA THR A 63 -38.42 8.58 -10.21
C THR A 63 -37.62 8.91 -8.95
N GLU A 64 -38.15 9.79 -8.10
CA GLU A 64 -37.56 10.09 -6.80
C GLU A 64 -37.53 8.84 -5.91
N GLN A 65 -38.63 8.08 -5.90
CA GLN A 65 -38.73 6.87 -5.10
C GLN A 65 -37.75 5.78 -5.56
N ARG A 66 -37.59 5.60 -6.88
CA ARG A 66 -36.55 4.71 -7.45
C ARG A 66 -35.14 5.13 -7.01
N LYS A 67 -34.82 6.42 -7.11
CA LYS A 67 -33.52 6.95 -6.66
C LYS A 67 -33.31 6.72 -5.16
N LEU A 68 -34.34 6.93 -4.34
CA LEU A 68 -34.28 6.64 -2.90
C LEU A 68 -34.03 5.16 -2.63
N ASP A 69 -34.68 4.26 -3.35
CA ASP A 69 -34.48 2.82 -3.16
C ASP A 69 -33.09 2.36 -3.63
N GLU A 70 -32.58 2.92 -4.73
CA GLU A 70 -31.20 2.71 -5.18
C GLU A 70 -30.19 3.19 -4.13
N THR A 71 -30.37 4.39 -3.57
CA THR A 71 -29.48 4.92 -2.53
C THR A 71 -29.51 4.06 -1.27
N ARG A 72 -30.69 3.57 -0.86
CA ARG A 72 -30.83 2.63 0.27
C ARG A 72 -30.13 1.30 -0.01
N ALA A 73 -30.26 0.76 -1.22
CA ALA A 73 -29.61 -0.50 -1.60
C ALA A 73 -28.08 -0.36 -1.59
N LEU A 74 -27.55 0.74 -2.12
CA LEU A 74 -26.13 1.06 -2.07
C LEU A 74 -25.64 1.25 -0.63
N HIS A 75 -26.41 1.94 0.21
CA HIS A 75 -26.08 2.12 1.62
C HIS A 75 -25.95 0.78 2.36
N ARG A 76 -26.90 -0.16 2.15
CA ARG A 76 -26.84 -1.52 2.72
C ARG A 76 -25.58 -2.28 2.28
N LYS A 77 -25.18 -2.14 1.00
CA LYS A 77 -23.94 -2.74 0.50
C LYS A 77 -22.71 -2.11 1.17
N ALA A 78 -22.68 -0.78 1.27
CA ALA A 78 -21.60 -0.04 1.89
C ALA A 78 -21.40 -0.40 3.37
N THR A 79 -22.48 -0.54 4.15
CA THR A 79 -22.40 -0.96 5.55
C THR A 79 -21.88 -2.38 5.70
N LYS A 80 -22.34 -3.32 4.84
CA LYS A 80 -21.82 -4.69 4.78
C LYS A 80 -20.32 -4.73 4.46
N TYR A 81 -19.87 -3.99 3.45
CA TYR A 81 -18.45 -3.95 3.10
C TYR A 81 -17.61 -3.27 4.17
N ARG A 82 -18.14 -2.25 4.86
CA ARG A 82 -17.46 -1.60 5.97
C ARG A 82 -17.22 -2.56 7.14
N SER A 83 -18.22 -3.35 7.54
CA SER A 83 -18.04 -4.32 8.62
C SER A 83 -17.07 -5.44 8.22
N GLN A 84 -17.16 -5.95 6.99
CA GLN A 84 -16.21 -6.93 6.46
C GLN A 84 -14.78 -6.41 6.43
N LYS A 85 -14.57 -5.17 5.99
CA LYS A 85 -13.24 -4.52 6.01
C LYS A 85 -12.67 -4.44 7.42
N ILE A 86 -13.47 -4.02 8.39
CA ILE A 86 -13.05 -3.93 9.80
C ILE A 86 -12.69 -5.32 10.34
N PHE A 87 -13.50 -6.33 10.04
CA PHE A 87 -13.21 -7.71 10.44
C PHE A 87 -11.88 -8.21 9.88
N LEU A 88 -11.67 -8.09 8.57
CA LEU A 88 -10.45 -8.54 7.91
C LEU A 88 -9.21 -7.78 8.40
N ALA A 89 -9.32 -6.47 8.59
CA ALA A 89 -8.22 -5.67 9.13
C ALA A 89 -7.83 -6.11 10.55
N ASN A 90 -8.82 -6.42 11.40
CA ASN A 90 -8.57 -6.93 12.74
C ASN A 90 -7.95 -8.34 12.71
N GLN A 91 -8.39 -9.20 11.81
CA GLN A 91 -7.82 -10.53 11.63
C GLN A 91 -6.35 -10.45 11.20
N LEU A 92 -6.03 -9.59 10.22
CA LEU A 92 -4.66 -9.36 9.78
C LEU A 92 -3.77 -8.87 10.92
N LYS A 93 -4.23 -7.90 11.72
CA LYS A 93 -3.50 -7.40 12.88
C LYS A 93 -3.22 -8.50 13.91
N ARG A 94 -4.19 -9.37 14.18
CA ARG A 94 -4.01 -10.50 15.10
C ARG A 94 -2.96 -11.48 14.58
N LEU A 95 -3.05 -11.87 13.31
CA LEU A 95 -2.07 -12.78 12.70
C LEU A 95 -0.67 -12.17 12.67
N GLN A 96 -0.57 -10.87 12.39
CA GLN A 96 0.71 -10.16 12.43
C GLN A 96 1.31 -10.15 13.84
N PHE A 97 0.51 -9.83 14.86
CA PHE A 97 0.99 -9.83 16.25
C PHE A 97 1.45 -11.23 16.67
N GLN A 98 0.65 -12.26 16.36
CA GLN A 98 1.02 -13.65 16.64
C GLN A 98 2.33 -14.04 15.94
N ALA A 99 2.52 -13.67 14.68
CA ALA A 99 3.77 -13.94 13.97
C ALA A 99 4.96 -13.21 14.59
N GLN A 100 4.79 -11.94 14.99
CA GLN A 100 5.84 -11.17 15.65
C GLN A 100 6.26 -11.78 16.99
N GLU A 101 5.28 -12.25 17.78
CA GLU A 101 5.53 -12.95 19.03
C GLU A 101 6.34 -14.23 18.81
N GLN A 102 5.94 -15.06 17.84
CA GLN A 102 6.67 -16.30 17.51
C GLN A 102 8.10 -16.02 17.02
N ILE A 103 8.29 -14.99 16.18
CA ILE A 103 9.63 -14.54 15.75
C ILE A 103 10.47 -14.14 16.95
N SER A 104 9.91 -13.39 17.90
CA SER A 104 10.65 -12.94 19.09
C SER A 104 11.12 -14.11 19.96
N ILE A 105 10.27 -15.13 20.15
CA ILE A 105 10.60 -16.34 20.90
C ILE A 105 11.71 -17.11 20.18
N ALA A 106 11.54 -17.36 18.88
CA ALA A 106 12.54 -18.08 18.08
C ALA A 106 13.91 -17.38 18.07
N LEU A 107 13.93 -16.04 18.03
CA LEU A 107 15.17 -15.26 18.11
C LEU A 107 15.85 -15.41 19.47
N ALA A 108 15.07 -15.41 20.57
CA ALA A 108 15.59 -15.62 21.92
C ALA A 108 16.18 -17.03 22.06
N GLU A 109 15.43 -18.07 21.66
CA GLU A 109 15.88 -19.47 21.69
C GLU A 109 17.14 -19.68 20.84
N ALA A 110 17.19 -19.11 19.63
CA ALA A 110 18.38 -19.18 18.78
C ALA A 110 19.58 -18.46 19.39
N SER A 111 19.38 -17.37 20.14
CA SER A 111 20.47 -16.68 20.85
C SER A 111 21.01 -17.53 22.02
N GLU A 112 20.12 -18.21 22.75
CA GLU A 112 20.51 -19.12 23.83
C GLU A 112 21.29 -20.33 23.30
N ALA A 113 20.80 -20.95 22.23
CA ALA A 113 21.47 -22.06 21.55
C ALA A 113 22.88 -21.67 21.07
N ARG A 114 23.05 -20.45 20.51
CA ARG A 114 24.36 -19.92 20.12
C ARG A 114 25.30 -19.77 21.32
N MET A 115 24.81 -19.27 22.46
CA MET A 115 25.63 -19.14 23.66
C MET A 115 26.04 -20.50 24.24
N ALA A 116 25.12 -21.48 24.24
CA ALA A 116 25.42 -22.84 24.65
C ALA A 116 26.47 -23.49 23.74
N TYR A 117 26.32 -23.34 22.41
CA TYR A 117 27.30 -23.82 21.44
C TYR A 117 28.68 -23.19 21.67
N LYS A 118 28.75 -21.86 21.86
CA LYS A 118 30.01 -21.16 22.16
C LYS A 118 30.67 -21.70 23.42
N ARG A 119 29.90 -21.92 24.51
CA ARG A 119 30.42 -22.49 25.76
C ARG A 119 30.95 -23.92 25.57
N LEU A 120 30.22 -24.75 24.82
CA LEU A 120 30.64 -26.11 24.54
C LEU A 120 31.90 -26.13 23.66
N HIS A 121 31.96 -25.24 22.67
CA HIS A 121 33.12 -25.10 21.80
C HIS A 121 34.35 -24.68 22.60
N THR A 122 34.24 -23.67 23.46
CA THR A 122 35.38 -23.26 24.32
C THR A 122 35.83 -24.37 25.26
N GLN A 123 34.89 -25.14 25.83
CA GLN A 123 35.23 -26.33 26.63
C GLN A 123 35.96 -27.40 25.81
N LYS A 124 35.49 -27.69 24.59
CA LYS A 124 36.13 -28.64 23.67
C LYS A 124 37.56 -28.21 23.35
N GLU A 125 37.77 -26.94 23.00
CA GLU A 125 39.11 -26.42 22.69
C GLU A 125 40.05 -26.52 23.89
N LEU A 126 39.57 -26.22 25.10
CA LEU A 126 40.36 -26.35 26.33
C LEU A 126 40.75 -27.82 26.61
N LEU A 127 39.83 -28.76 26.40
CA LEU A 127 40.13 -30.19 26.54
C LEU A 127 41.14 -30.68 25.50
N LEU A 128 41.02 -30.24 24.25
CA LEU A 128 41.99 -30.56 23.21
C LEU A 128 43.38 -30.04 23.58
N ALA A 129 43.48 -28.77 24.01
CA ALA A 129 44.74 -28.20 24.49
C ALA A 129 45.33 -29.00 25.66
N GLN A 130 44.50 -29.41 26.63
CA GLN A 130 44.96 -30.28 27.73
C GLN A 130 45.50 -31.62 27.23
N ILE A 131 44.80 -32.29 26.32
CA ILE A 131 45.24 -33.56 25.71
C ILE A 131 46.58 -33.37 25.00
N GLU A 132 46.75 -32.30 24.22
CA GLU A 132 48.00 -31.98 23.54
C GLU A 132 49.15 -31.79 24.53
N THR A 133 48.93 -31.05 25.63
CA THR A 133 49.96 -30.92 26.66
C THR A 133 50.34 -32.25 27.30
N LEU A 134 49.35 -33.13 27.58
CA LEU A 134 49.62 -34.46 28.15
C LEU A 134 50.40 -35.34 27.17
N ILE A 135 50.05 -35.32 25.88
CA ILE A 135 50.81 -36.03 24.85
C ILE A 135 52.24 -35.49 24.79
N GLN A 136 52.43 -34.17 24.84
CA GLN A 136 53.75 -33.56 24.80
C GLN A 136 54.60 -33.91 26.03
N VAL A 137 54.02 -33.87 27.23
CA VAL A 137 54.69 -34.31 28.47
C VAL A 137 55.08 -35.79 28.35
N LYS A 138 54.17 -36.64 27.88
CA LYS A 138 54.44 -38.07 27.70
C LYS A 138 55.57 -38.32 26.70
N ARG A 139 55.59 -37.63 25.57
CA ARG A 139 56.70 -37.71 24.59
C ARG A 139 58.04 -37.33 25.25
N VAL A 140 58.08 -36.27 26.05
CA VAL A 140 59.29 -35.85 26.76
C VAL A 140 59.71 -36.88 27.81
N THR A 141 58.78 -37.46 28.59
CA THR A 141 59.11 -38.49 29.58
C THR A 141 59.61 -39.78 28.93
N ASP A 142 58.98 -40.20 27.83
CA ASP A 142 59.38 -41.40 27.08
C ASP A 142 60.81 -41.21 26.52
N ASN A 143 61.13 -40.01 26.00
CA ASN A 143 62.49 -39.66 25.56
C ASN A 143 63.51 -39.66 26.72
N LEU A 144 63.13 -39.12 27.89
CA LEU A 144 63.98 -39.15 29.10
C LEU A 144 64.18 -40.57 29.66
N GLN A 145 63.22 -41.49 29.45
CA GLN A 145 63.36 -42.89 29.80
C GLN A 145 64.28 -43.65 28.84
N ILE A 146 64.27 -43.31 27.54
CA ILE A 146 65.23 -43.84 26.55
C ILE A 146 66.67 -43.43 26.91
N ASP A 147 66.89 -42.19 27.34
CA ASP A 147 68.22 -41.73 27.82
C ASP A 147 68.68 -42.41 29.12
N ARG A 148 67.75 -42.86 29.98
CA ARG A 148 68.06 -43.59 31.22
C ARG A 148 68.26 -45.09 31.01
N GLN A 149 67.78 -45.66 29.91
CA GLN A 149 67.87 -47.08 29.59
C GLN A 149 68.97 -47.42 28.57
N SER A 150 69.98 -46.57 28.39
CA SER A 150 71.20 -46.94 27.68
C SER A 150 72.24 -47.56 28.64
N PRO A 151 72.43 -48.90 28.68
CA PRO A 151 73.72 -49.45 29.04
C PRO A 151 74.68 -49.22 27.88
N ARG A 152 75.86 -48.67 28.17
CA ARG A 152 76.99 -48.68 27.23
C ARG A 152 77.26 -50.12 26.83
N LEU A 153 77.08 -50.45 25.55
CA LEU A 153 78.01 -51.26 24.77
C LEU A 153 78.01 -50.77 23.33
N ASP A 154 79.22 -50.55 22.82
CA ASP A 154 79.54 -50.23 21.43
C ASP A 154 78.97 -51.29 20.47
N GLU A 155 78.54 -50.86 19.29
CA GLU A 155 79.08 -51.31 17.98
C GLU A 155 78.11 -51.02 16.82
N THR A 156 78.58 -50.14 15.94
CA THR A 156 78.50 -50.21 14.47
C THR A 156 77.15 -50.34 13.72
N ARG A 157 77.02 -49.42 12.76
CA ARG A 157 76.73 -49.65 11.32
C ARG A 157 75.29 -49.52 10.79
N SER A 158 75.23 -48.74 9.70
CA SER A 158 74.34 -48.81 8.54
C SER A 158 72.90 -48.29 8.71
N VAL A 159 72.55 -47.12 8.18
CA VAL A 159 72.29 -46.78 6.76
C VAL A 159 70.88 -47.18 6.29
N ASN A 160 70.11 -46.12 5.98
CA ASN A 160 68.96 -45.97 5.08
C ASN A 160 67.63 -46.64 5.46
N VAL A 161 66.55 -45.84 5.48
CA VAL A 161 65.45 -45.92 4.50
C VAL A 161 64.77 -44.53 4.42
N ALA A 162 64.66 -44.02 3.19
CA ALA A 162 63.93 -42.84 2.79
C ALA A 162 62.40 -43.05 2.86
N CYS A 163 61.64 -41.97 3.04
CA CYS A 163 60.40 -41.73 2.29
C CYS A 163 59.80 -40.36 2.67
N GLU A 164 60.04 -39.37 1.83
CA GLU A 164 58.95 -38.48 1.42
C GLU A 164 58.09 -39.30 0.45
N PRO A 165 56.76 -39.29 0.63
CA PRO A 165 55.96 -38.71 -0.43
C PRO A 165 54.90 -37.75 0.12
N SER A 166 54.85 -36.61 -0.54
CA SER A 166 53.70 -35.72 -0.62
C SER A 166 52.38 -36.47 -0.80
N THR A 167 51.39 -36.15 0.01
CA THR A 167 50.01 -36.08 -0.49
C THR A 167 49.24 -35.01 0.27
N SER A 168 49.19 -33.84 -0.37
CA SER A 168 48.16 -32.84 -0.19
C SER A 168 46.78 -33.48 -0.07
N VAL A 169 46.12 -33.30 1.08
CA VAL A 169 44.67 -33.44 1.16
C VAL A 169 44.14 -32.09 1.67
N PRO A 170 43.37 -31.34 0.85
CA PRO A 170 42.89 -30.02 1.20
C PRO A 170 41.62 -30.15 2.03
N TYR A 171 41.79 -30.19 3.35
CA TYR A 171 40.69 -29.91 4.30
C TYR A 171 41.13 -28.84 5.31
N THR A 172 41.94 -27.89 4.89
CA THR A 172 42.01 -26.60 5.59
C THR A 172 40.76 -25.84 5.18
N LEU A 173 39.73 -25.91 6.02
CA LEU A 173 38.68 -24.88 6.04
C LEU A 173 39.39 -23.53 5.93
N VAL A 174 39.03 -22.74 4.92
CA VAL A 174 39.65 -21.43 4.72
C VAL A 174 39.25 -20.57 5.91
N GLU A 175 40.05 -19.56 6.24
CA GLU A 175 39.79 -18.63 7.36
C GLU A 175 38.36 -18.04 7.30
N GLU A 176 37.78 -17.94 6.09
CA GLU A 176 36.39 -17.55 5.80
C GLU A 176 35.34 -18.58 6.28
N ASP A 177 35.64 -19.89 6.22
CA ASP A 177 34.73 -20.96 6.64
C ASP A 177 34.65 -21.09 8.17
N VAL A 178 35.76 -20.80 8.86
CA VAL A 178 35.82 -20.78 10.33
C VAL A 178 35.08 -19.55 10.89
N ALA A 179 35.16 -18.41 10.20
CA ALA A 179 34.41 -17.20 10.53
C ALA A 179 32.89 -17.38 10.36
N LEU A 180 32.46 -18.08 9.29
CA LEU A 180 31.04 -18.38 9.03
C LEU A 180 30.39 -19.22 10.16
N LEU A 181 31.18 -20.10 10.81
CA LEU A 181 30.72 -21.02 11.87
C LEU A 181 30.78 -20.42 13.28
N GLN A 182 31.65 -19.44 13.53
CA GLN A 182 31.77 -18.75 14.83
C GLN A 182 30.79 -17.58 14.99
N GLY A 183 30.06 -17.22 13.92
CA GLY A 183 29.12 -16.11 13.92
C GLY A 183 29.79 -14.75 14.08
N GLU A 184 31.11 -14.67 13.88
CA GLU A 184 31.71 -13.42 13.45
C GLU A 184 31.34 -13.28 11.99
N VAL A 185 30.37 -12.39 11.73
CA VAL A 185 30.14 -11.93 10.37
C VAL A 185 31.49 -11.42 9.86
N CYS A 186 32.08 -12.09 8.88
CA CYS A 186 33.06 -11.47 8.01
C CYS A 186 32.42 -10.19 7.48
N VAL A 187 32.75 -9.07 8.11
CA VAL A 187 32.90 -7.78 7.46
C VAL A 187 34.20 -7.82 6.64
N HIS A 188 34.44 -8.90 5.88
CA HIS A 188 35.07 -8.73 4.58
C HIS A 188 34.07 -7.94 3.79
N ARG A 189 34.27 -6.63 3.89
CA ARG A 189 34.10 -5.60 2.88
C ARG A 189 33.63 -6.12 1.52
N LEU A 190 32.45 -6.71 1.51
CA LEU A 190 31.35 -6.08 0.83
C LEU A 190 31.36 -4.63 1.34
N ASP A 191 32.11 -3.78 0.64
CA ASP A 191 31.70 -2.40 0.43
C ASP A 191 30.33 -2.44 -0.28
N ILE A 192 29.33 -3.03 0.39
CA ILE A 192 28.05 -2.37 0.57
C ILE A 192 28.43 -1.30 1.61
N SER A 193 29.11 -0.22 1.23
CA SER A 193 28.41 0.94 0.70
C SER A 193 26.91 0.89 1.04
N CYS A 194 26.59 0.82 2.33
CA CYS A 194 25.35 1.39 2.85
C CYS A 194 25.49 2.92 2.89
N ARG A 195 25.95 3.49 1.77
CA ARG A 195 25.81 4.90 1.41
C ARG A 195 25.66 4.95 -0.11
N GLY A 196 24.45 4.58 -0.52
CA GLY A 196 23.99 4.54 -1.90
C GLY A 196 23.51 3.11 -2.21
N HIS A 197 22.23 2.84 -2.41
CA HIS A 197 21.37 3.56 -3.35
C HIS A 197 19.89 3.47 -2.92
N THR A 198 19.33 4.55 -2.33
CA THR A 198 18.06 5.09 -2.88
C THR A 198 18.42 6.06 -4.01
N ALA A 199 19.25 5.60 -4.93
CA ALA A 199 19.80 6.35 -6.05
C ALA A 199 19.71 5.50 -7.32
N SER A 200 18.59 4.80 -7.53
CA SER A 200 18.23 4.29 -8.87
C SER A 200 16.75 3.98 -9.08
N SER A 201 15.87 4.11 -8.06
CA SER A 201 14.42 4.29 -8.29
C SER A 201 14.00 5.76 -8.18
N THR A 202 14.96 6.65 -7.99
CA THR A 202 14.85 8.07 -8.30
C THR A 202 15.27 8.29 -9.75
N GLU A 203 14.58 7.67 -10.71
CA GLU A 203 14.12 8.52 -11.83
C GLU A 203 13.28 9.59 -11.12
N SER A 204 13.95 10.70 -10.87
CA SER A 204 13.89 11.36 -9.57
C SER A 204 12.47 11.80 -9.33
N HIS A 205 11.88 11.58 -8.14
CA HIS A 205 10.56 12.16 -7.85
C HIS A 205 10.52 13.65 -8.22
N ARG A 206 11.69 14.30 -8.15
CA ARG A 206 12.04 15.57 -8.79
C ARG A 206 11.86 15.63 -10.30
N GLU A 207 12.54 14.82 -11.09
CA GLU A 207 12.40 14.75 -12.56
C GLU A 207 10.96 14.45 -13.00
N ARG A 208 10.28 13.54 -12.30
CA ARG A 208 8.87 13.21 -12.56
C ARG A 208 7.95 14.40 -12.26
N LEU A 209 8.23 15.14 -11.18
CA LEU A 209 7.48 16.34 -10.81
C LEU A 209 7.77 17.52 -11.75
N ILE A 210 9.03 17.69 -12.18
CA ILE A 210 9.43 18.70 -13.17
C ILE A 210 8.77 18.40 -14.53
N ALA A 211 8.77 17.14 -14.98
CA ALA A 211 8.12 16.76 -16.24
C ALA A 211 6.59 16.95 -16.19
N PHE A 212 5.98 16.76 -15.01
CA PHE A 212 4.57 17.04 -14.79
C PHE A 212 4.29 18.55 -14.79
N LEU A 213 5.01 19.33 -13.99
CA LEU A 213 4.81 20.78 -13.88
C LEU A 213 5.16 21.50 -15.19
N ARG A 214 6.15 21.05 -15.96
CA ARG A 214 6.46 21.61 -17.28
C ARG A 214 5.28 21.55 -18.25
N LYS A 215 4.35 20.60 -18.09
CA LYS A 215 3.16 20.45 -18.95
C LYS A 215 1.97 21.30 -18.48
N TYR A 216 1.86 21.53 -17.17
CA TYR A 216 0.68 22.20 -16.60
C TYR A 216 1.01 23.63 -16.12
N ASP A 217 2.07 23.82 -15.34
CA ASP A 217 2.47 25.11 -14.74
C ASP A 217 4.02 25.23 -14.63
N PRO A 218 4.71 25.82 -15.63
CA PRO A 218 6.16 25.93 -15.62
C PRO A 218 6.71 26.91 -14.56
N THR A 219 5.87 27.82 -14.04
CA THR A 219 6.25 28.79 -13.00
C THR A 219 6.49 28.16 -11.63
N ARG A 220 6.00 26.93 -11.41
CA ARG A 220 6.14 26.19 -10.15
C ARG A 220 7.35 25.25 -10.11
N ILE A 221 8.15 25.21 -11.18
CA ILE A 221 9.33 24.35 -11.27
C ILE A 221 10.38 24.72 -10.20
N ASP A 222 10.50 26.00 -9.86
CA ASP A 222 11.47 26.47 -8.88
C ASP A 222 11.13 26.03 -7.44
N GLN A 223 9.86 25.72 -7.17
CA GLN A 223 9.37 25.27 -5.86
C GLN A 223 9.44 23.74 -5.67
N VAL A 224 9.90 23.01 -6.68
CA VAL A 224 9.93 21.53 -6.69
C VAL A 224 10.74 20.99 -5.52
N ASP A 225 11.88 21.59 -5.23
CA ASP A 225 12.78 21.11 -4.17
C ASP A 225 12.18 21.35 -2.77
N GLU A 226 11.45 22.45 -2.57
CA GLU A 226 10.71 22.73 -1.34
C GLU A 226 9.49 21.80 -1.17
N MET A 227 8.76 21.53 -2.25
CA MET A 227 7.62 20.60 -2.24
C MET A 227 8.07 19.17 -1.93
N LEU A 228 9.20 18.71 -2.46
CA LEU A 228 9.72 17.39 -2.14
C LEU A 228 10.25 17.30 -0.70
N HIS A 229 10.79 18.39 -0.17
CA HIS A 229 11.22 18.43 1.23
C HIS A 229 10.02 18.30 2.19
N ASN A 230 8.94 19.06 1.93
CA ASN A 230 7.74 19.06 2.77
C ASN A 230 6.94 17.75 2.72
N TYR A 231 7.06 17.00 1.61
CA TYR A 231 6.33 15.74 1.40
C TYR A 231 7.25 14.51 1.42
N ARG A 232 8.43 14.62 2.03
CA ARG A 232 9.40 13.52 2.14
C ARG A 232 8.81 12.33 2.89
N GLY A 233 8.81 11.16 2.25
CA GLY A 233 8.19 9.93 2.76
C GLY A 233 6.69 9.81 2.48
N VAL A 234 6.08 10.82 1.84
CA VAL A 234 4.65 10.85 1.45
C VAL A 234 4.46 11.40 0.04
N GLU A 235 5.45 11.21 -0.83
CA GLU A 235 5.50 11.78 -2.19
C GLU A 235 4.36 11.29 -3.08
N SER A 236 3.81 10.10 -2.80
CA SER A 236 2.68 9.53 -3.54
C SER A 236 1.40 10.37 -3.40
N LEU A 237 1.14 10.93 -2.21
CA LEU A 237 -0.01 11.82 -1.99
C LEU A 237 0.16 13.16 -2.69
N LEU A 238 1.41 13.65 -2.79
CA LEU A 238 1.73 14.86 -3.55
C LEU A 238 1.32 14.69 -5.02
N PHE A 239 1.71 13.59 -5.66
CA PHE A 239 1.31 13.31 -7.04
C PHE A 239 -0.20 13.14 -7.20
N GLU A 240 -0.88 12.49 -6.25
CA GLU A 240 -2.34 12.33 -6.30
C GLU A 240 -3.06 13.68 -6.22
N SER A 241 -2.64 14.56 -5.31
CA SER A 241 -3.20 15.91 -5.18
C SER A 241 -2.98 16.77 -6.43
N LEU A 242 -1.80 16.67 -7.05
CA LEU A 242 -1.48 17.38 -8.29
C LEU A 242 -2.29 16.82 -9.46
N ARG A 243 -2.45 15.49 -9.56
CA ARG A 243 -3.32 14.88 -10.56
C ARG A 243 -4.75 15.37 -10.39
N LEU A 244 -5.31 15.38 -9.18
CA LEU A 244 -6.65 15.91 -8.97
C LEU A 244 -6.76 17.39 -9.36
N LYS A 245 -5.77 18.21 -8.99
CA LYS A 245 -5.80 19.64 -9.31
C LYS A 245 -5.75 19.96 -10.81
N TYR A 246 -5.00 19.18 -11.60
CA TYR A 246 -4.73 19.48 -13.01
C TYR A 246 -5.36 18.50 -14.02
N GLN A 247 -5.86 17.34 -13.58
CA GLN A 247 -6.57 16.35 -14.43
C GLN A 247 -8.08 16.43 -14.30
N LEU A 248 -8.62 17.08 -13.27
CA LEU A 248 -10.00 17.58 -13.39
C LEU A 248 -9.98 18.68 -14.46
N PRO A 249 -10.86 18.62 -15.46
CA PRO A 249 -10.90 19.62 -16.50
C PRO A 249 -11.31 20.93 -15.86
N ASN A 250 -10.34 21.81 -15.63
CA ASN A 250 -10.59 23.24 -15.62
C ASN A 250 -10.94 23.64 -17.06
N SER A 251 -12.18 23.35 -17.42
CA SER A 251 -12.99 24.17 -18.31
C SER A 251 -12.88 25.61 -17.83
N GLY A 252 -12.09 26.42 -18.53
CA GLY A 252 -11.89 27.82 -18.16
C GLY A 252 -10.85 28.58 -18.98
N THR A 253 -10.27 28.01 -20.05
CA THR A 253 -9.58 28.81 -21.06
C THR A 253 -10.60 29.25 -22.09
N VAL A 254 -11.03 30.50 -21.92
CA VAL A 254 -11.62 31.35 -22.95
C VAL A 254 -10.63 31.42 -24.11
N ASP A 255 -11.06 30.93 -25.27
CA ASP A 255 -10.69 31.45 -26.59
C ASP A 255 -12.00 31.60 -27.39
#